data_AF-A0A811RLU6-F1
#
_entry.id   AF-A0A811RLU6-F1
#
_cell.length_a   1.000
_cell.length_b   1.000
_cell.length_c   1.000
_cell.angle_alpha   90.00
_cell.angle_beta   90.00
_cell.angle_gamma   90.00
#
_symmetry.space_group_name_H-M   'P 1'
#
loop_
_entity.id
_entity.type
_entity.pdbx_description
1 polymer ?
#
loop_
_entity_poly.entity_id
_entity_poly.type
_entity_poly.pdbx_seq_one_letter_code
_entity_poly.pdbx_strand_id
1 'polypeptide(L)'
;MLGGGQPLPETRQGFMERVRDLLGGRVFDAKFMAENCGRADLRGVGLRSVSANLGVPKPANLGAPSPGADLPWLAGTKSLVAYRIHTILRLHVLSQDAAAGFEGVIDGLQ
;
A
#
# COMPACT_ATOMS: atom_id res chain seq x y z
N MET A 1 1.77 1.75 18.50
CA MET A 1 1.81 3.21 18.30
C MET A 1 3.22 3.63 17.92
N LEU A 2 3.39 4.54 16.96
CA LEU A 2 4.70 4.97 16.44
C LEU A 2 5.56 5.73 17.47
N GLY A 3 5.02 6.15 18.61
CA GLY A 3 5.77 6.82 19.68
C GLY A 3 5.96 6.01 20.96
N GLY A 4 5.49 4.76 21.04
CA GLY A 4 5.47 4.03 22.33
C GLY A 4 4.71 4.77 23.45
N GLY A 5 3.77 5.65 23.11
CA GLY A 5 3.06 6.55 24.03
C GLY A 5 3.55 8.01 24.00
N GLN A 6 4.68 8.30 23.36
CA GLN A 6 5.15 9.67 23.12
C GLN A 6 4.35 10.36 22.01
N PRO A 7 4.23 11.70 22.06
CA PRO A 7 3.62 12.46 20.97
C PRO A 7 4.35 12.26 19.65
N LEU A 8 3.62 12.47 18.55
CA LEU A 8 4.23 12.55 17.23
C LEU A 8 5.21 13.73 17.18
N PRO A 9 6.33 13.62 16.44
CA PRO A 9 7.21 14.77 16.22
C PRO A 9 6.45 15.96 15.64
N GLU A 10 6.76 17.16 16.13
CA GLU A 10 6.10 18.40 15.72
C GLU A 10 6.47 18.83 14.29
N THR A 11 7.65 18.39 13.82
CA THR A 11 8.12 18.68 12.48
C THR A 11 7.92 17.48 11.56
N ARG A 12 7.57 17.76 10.31
CA ARG A 12 7.48 16.75 9.25
C ARG A 12 8.79 15.97 9.09
N GLN A 13 9.93 16.66 9.15
CA GLN A 13 11.25 16.04 9.10
C GLN A 13 11.44 15.03 10.24
N GLY A 14 11.17 15.42 11.48
CA GLY A 14 11.30 14.53 12.64
C GLY A 14 10.36 13.34 12.56
N PHE A 15 9.15 13.51 12.01
CA PHE A 15 8.23 12.41 11.75
C PHE A 15 8.82 11.42 10.74
N MET A 16 9.37 11.90 9.62
CA MET A 16 9.96 11.05 8.59
C MET A 16 11.25 10.35 9.02
N GLU A 17 12.08 10.98 9.85
CA GLU A 17 13.22 10.33 10.51
C GLU A 17 12.74 9.16 11.36
N ARG A 18 11.75 9.37 12.23
CA ARG A 18 11.20 8.30 13.07
C ARG A 18 10.56 7.16 12.27
N VAL A 19 9.84 7.47 11.18
CA VAL A 19 9.26 6.45 10.30
C VAL A 19 10.35 5.59 9.67
N ARG A 20 11.44 6.21 9.19
CA ARG A 20 12.57 5.48 8.60
C ARG A 20 13.26 4.58 9.62
N ASP A 21 13.46 5.06 10.84
CA ASP A 21 14.06 4.29 11.93
C ASP A 21 13.21 3.07 12.30
N LEU A 22 11.89 3.24 12.42
CA LEU A 22 10.96 2.17 12.83
C LEU A 22 10.74 1.12 11.74
N LEU A 23 10.71 1.54 10.48
CA LEU A 23 10.36 0.66 9.37
C LEU A 23 11.60 0.18 8.58
N GLY A 24 12.81 0.54 9.03
CA GLY A 24 14.07 0.08 8.45
C GLY A 24 14.32 0.58 7.02
N GLY A 25 13.78 1.75 6.68
CA GLY A 25 13.98 2.43 5.40
C GLY A 25 13.26 1.84 4.17
N ARG A 26 12.97 0.53 4.16
CA ARG A 26 12.35 -0.17 3.02
C ARG A 26 10.82 -0.17 3.10
N VAL A 27 10.23 0.99 2.84
CA VAL A 27 8.77 1.20 2.85
C VAL A 27 8.29 1.51 1.45
N PHE A 28 7.18 0.90 1.05
CA PHE A 28 6.51 1.17 -0.21
C PHE A 28 5.04 1.45 0.04
N ASP A 29 4.59 2.63 -0.40
CA ASP A 29 3.16 2.94 -0.44
C ASP A 29 2.55 2.39 -1.73
N ALA A 30 1.89 1.23 -1.62
CA ALA A 30 1.28 0.55 -2.76
C ALA A 30 0.20 1.38 -3.48
N LYS A 31 -0.51 2.27 -2.78
CA LYS A 31 -1.49 3.17 -3.39
C LYS A 31 -0.77 4.23 -4.20
N PHE A 32 0.24 4.86 -3.62
CA PHE A 32 1.05 5.86 -4.31
C PHE A 32 1.71 5.28 -5.56
N MET A 33 2.31 4.08 -5.45
CA MET A 33 2.87 3.37 -6.59
C MET A 33 1.84 3.14 -7.70
N ALA A 34 0.63 2.68 -7.35
CA ALA A 34 -0.43 2.43 -8.32
C ALA A 34 -0.86 3.73 -9.04
N GLU A 35 -1.02 4.82 -8.30
CA GLU A 35 -1.43 6.11 -8.85
C GLU A 35 -0.38 6.73 -9.78
N ASN A 36 0.88 6.33 -9.64
CA ASN A 36 2.03 6.90 -10.35
C ASN A 36 2.75 5.91 -11.28
N CYS A 37 2.23 4.71 -11.50
CA CYS A 37 2.86 3.70 -12.36
C CYS A 37 2.62 3.91 -13.87
N GLY A 38 2.01 5.02 -14.27
CA GLY A 38 1.72 5.35 -15.68
C GLY A 38 0.44 4.73 -16.23
N ARG A 39 -0.22 3.83 -15.49
CA ARG A 39 -1.53 3.28 -15.86
C ARG A 39 -2.68 4.21 -15.45
N ALA A 40 -3.35 4.80 -16.44
CA ALA A 40 -4.43 5.76 -16.22
C ALA A 40 -5.61 5.18 -15.42
N ASP A 41 -5.92 3.90 -15.59
CA ASP A 41 -7.01 3.20 -14.92
C ASP A 41 -6.78 2.98 -13.42
N LEU A 42 -5.56 3.22 -12.91
CA LEU A 42 -5.21 3.06 -11.50
C LEU A 42 -5.19 4.38 -10.72
N ARG A 43 -5.29 5.52 -11.42
CA ARG A 43 -5.13 6.85 -10.82
C ARG A 43 -6.41 7.33 -10.15
N GLY A 44 -6.34 7.66 -8.85
CA GLY A 44 -7.42 8.31 -8.11
C GLY A 44 -8.66 7.44 -7.81
N VAL A 45 -8.60 6.13 -8.07
CA VAL A 45 -9.75 5.21 -7.94
C VAL A 45 -9.84 4.52 -6.57
N GLY A 46 -8.82 4.70 -5.71
CA GLY A 46 -8.74 4.11 -4.38
C GLY A 46 -8.36 2.61 -4.38
N LEU A 47 -7.93 2.10 -3.22
CA LEU A 47 -7.29 0.79 -3.08
C LEU A 47 -8.15 -0.38 -3.60
N ARG A 48 -9.47 -0.35 -3.39
CA ARG A 48 -10.38 -1.42 -3.82
C ARG A 48 -10.46 -1.48 -5.35
N SER A 49 -10.65 -0.35 -6.00
CA SER A 49 -10.75 -0.26 -7.45
C SER A 49 -9.40 -0.56 -8.11
N VAL A 50 -8.29 -0.08 -7.53
CA VAL A 50 -6.93 -0.48 -7.97
C VAL A 50 -6.79 -2.00 -7.97
N SER A 51 -7.23 -2.67 -6.89
CA SER A 51 -7.14 -4.13 -6.81
C SER A 51 -7.95 -4.83 -7.89
N ALA A 52 -9.16 -4.33 -8.19
CA ALA A 52 -10.02 -4.88 -9.23
C ALA A 52 -9.41 -4.68 -10.64
N ASN A 53 -8.89 -3.48 -10.92
CA ASN A 53 -8.29 -3.12 -12.21
C ASN A 53 -6.96 -3.85 -12.49
N LEU A 54 -6.28 -4.26 -11.42
CA LEU A 54 -5.10 -5.15 -11.49
C LEU A 54 -5.46 -6.64 -11.55
N GLY A 55 -6.75 -7.00 -11.52
CA GLY A 55 -7.19 -8.40 -11.51
C GLY A 55 -6.79 -9.15 -10.24
N VAL A 56 -6.57 -8.45 -9.12
CA VAL A 56 -6.28 -9.09 -7.83
C VAL A 56 -7.48 -9.95 -7.46
N PRO A 57 -7.32 -11.27 -7.27
CA PRO A 57 -8.43 -12.11 -6.84
C PRO A 57 -8.98 -11.55 -5.54
N LYS A 58 -10.31 -11.41 -5.45
CA LYS A 58 -10.95 -11.08 -4.17
C LYS A 58 -10.41 -12.08 -3.14
N PRO A 59 -9.94 -11.63 -1.96
CA PRO A 59 -9.45 -12.54 -0.96
C PRO A 59 -10.56 -13.56 -0.68
N ALA A 60 -10.30 -14.82 -1.04
CA ALA A 60 -11.26 -15.88 -0.89
C ALA A 60 -11.52 -16.05 0.61
N ASN A 61 -12.78 -16.21 0.97
CA ASN A 61 -13.20 -16.55 2.32
C ASN A 61 -12.58 -17.91 2.71
N LEU A 62 -11.37 -17.89 3.30
CA LEU A 62 -10.79 -19.07 3.94
C LEU A 62 -11.53 -19.47 5.23
N GLY A 63 -12.69 -18.87 5.52
CA GLY A 63 -13.49 -19.19 6.70
C GLY A 63 -14.81 -18.42 6.88
N ALA A 64 -15.39 -17.82 5.83
CA ALA A 64 -16.71 -17.21 5.97
C ALA A 64 -17.82 -18.24 5.74
N PRO A 65 -18.95 -18.13 6.46
CA PRO A 65 -20.01 -19.14 6.44
C PRO A 65 -20.75 -19.25 5.11
N SER A 66 -20.52 -18.36 4.14
CA SER A 66 -21.18 -18.40 2.84
C SER A 66 -20.22 -18.06 1.68
N PRO A 67 -20.23 -18.87 0.60
CA PRO A 67 -19.56 -18.51 -0.65
C PRO A 67 -20.21 -17.24 -1.24
N GLY A 68 -19.39 -16.23 -1.54
CA GLY A 68 -19.83 -14.99 -2.20
C GLY A 68 -20.00 -13.76 -1.28
N ALA A 69 -19.90 -13.89 0.03
CA ALA A 69 -19.88 -12.72 0.93
C ALA A 69 -18.52 -11.99 0.81
N ASP A 70 -18.53 -10.70 0.46
CA ASP A 70 -17.30 -9.90 0.46
C ASP A 70 -16.71 -9.84 1.89
N LEU A 71 -15.39 -10.09 2.01
CA LEU A 71 -14.70 -9.94 3.30
C LEU A 71 -14.88 -8.52 3.85
N PRO A 72 -15.05 -8.37 5.18
CA PRO A 72 -15.04 -7.07 5.83
C PRO A 72 -13.81 -6.26 5.42
N TRP A 73 -14.00 -4.98 5.10
CA TRP A 73 -12.92 -4.07 4.67
C TRP A 73 -12.12 -3.54 5.86
N LEU A 74 -11.55 -4.47 6.62
CA LEU A 74 -10.78 -4.24 7.84
C LEU A 74 -9.28 -4.17 7.53
N ALA A 75 -8.48 -3.86 8.54
CA ALA A 75 -7.02 -3.70 8.40
C ALA A 75 -6.37 -4.93 7.75
N GLY A 76 -6.70 -6.16 8.19
CA GLY A 76 -6.14 -7.39 7.62
C GLY A 76 -6.40 -7.53 6.11
N THR A 77 -7.64 -7.34 5.68
CA THR A 77 -8.03 -7.39 4.25
C THR A 77 -7.32 -6.30 3.45
N LYS A 78 -7.25 -5.08 3.98
CA LYS A 78 -6.55 -3.95 3.33
C LYS A 78 -5.05 -4.24 3.17
N SER A 79 -4.40 -4.77 4.20
CA SER A 79 -2.98 -5.14 4.16
C SER A 79 -2.70 -6.22 3.12
N LEU A 80 -3.54 -7.25 3.02
CA LEU A 80 -3.41 -8.28 2.00
C LEU A 80 -3.58 -7.71 0.59
N VAL A 81 -4.56 -6.84 0.38
CA VAL A 81 -4.78 -6.17 -0.90
C VAL A 81 -3.60 -5.27 -1.27
N ALA A 82 -3.11 -4.45 -0.33
CA ALA A 82 -1.95 -3.59 -0.55
C ALA A 82 -0.70 -4.40 -0.92
N TYR A 83 -0.43 -5.50 -0.21
CA TYR A 83 0.67 -6.42 -0.53
C TYR A 83 0.55 -7.01 -1.95
N ARG A 84 -0.64 -7.44 -2.35
CA ARG A 84 -0.86 -7.99 -3.70
C ARG A 84 -0.68 -6.93 -4.79
N ILE A 85 -1.18 -5.71 -4.57
CA ILE A 85 -0.98 -4.57 -5.47
C ILE A 85 0.52 -4.30 -5.63
N HIS A 86 1.25 -4.12 -4.52
CA HIS A 86 2.70 -3.92 -4.55
C HIS A 86 3.42 -5.03 -5.34
N THR A 87 3.07 -6.29 -5.09
CA THR A 87 3.68 -7.45 -5.75
C THR A 87 3.42 -7.43 -7.26
N ILE A 88 2.18 -7.19 -7.69
CA ILE A 88 1.84 -7.12 -9.12
C ILE A 88 2.56 -5.95 -9.78
N LEU A 89 2.58 -4.78 -9.14
CA LEU A 89 3.26 -3.61 -9.68
C LEU A 89 4.74 -3.87 -9.91
N ARG A 90 5.46 -4.43 -8.93
CA ARG A 90 6.90 -4.71 -9.09
C ARG A 90 7.21 -5.83 -10.08
N LEU A 91 6.39 -6.87 -10.15
CA LEU A 91 6.69 -8.04 -10.96
C LEU A 91 6.25 -7.88 -12.42
N HIS A 92 5.19 -7.10 -12.66
CA HIS A 92 4.51 -7.14 -13.96
C HIS A 92 4.25 -5.75 -14.58
N VAL A 93 4.34 -4.65 -13.83
CA VAL A 93 3.98 -3.32 -14.35
C VAL A 93 5.19 -2.39 -14.43
N LEU A 94 6.01 -2.33 -13.39
CA LEU A 94 7.16 -1.44 -13.28
C LEU A 94 8.44 -2.17 -13.69
N SER A 95 9.38 -1.44 -14.31
CA SER A 95 10.77 -1.88 -14.39
C SER A 95 11.41 -1.87 -12.99
N GLN A 96 12.55 -2.55 -12.82
CA GLN A 96 13.28 -2.55 -11.55
C GLN A 96 13.68 -1.12 -11.12
N ASP A 97 14.18 -0.32 -12.06
CA ASP A 97 14.58 1.07 -11.80
C ASP A 97 13.39 1.95 -11.41
N ALA A 98 12.26 1.79 -12.11
CA ALA A 98 11.03 2.52 -11.78
C ALA A 98 10.50 2.11 -10.40
N ALA A 99 10.54 0.82 -10.06
CA ALA A 99 10.12 0.32 -8.75
C ALA A 99 11.01 0.84 -7.61
N ALA A 100 12.32 0.93 -7.81
CA ALA A 100 13.26 1.46 -6.84
C ALA A 100 13.00 2.94 -6.51
N GLY A 101 12.54 3.72 -7.50
CA GLY A 101 12.18 5.14 -7.30
C GLY A 101 11.02 5.39 -6.33
N PHE A 102 10.26 4.36 -5.94
CA PHE A 102 9.17 4.47 -4.97
C PHE A 102 9.58 4.10 -3.53
N GLU A 103 10.81 3.66 -3.30
CA GLU A 103 11.27 3.29 -1.96
C GLU A 103 11.30 4.51 -1.03
N GLY A 104 10.70 4.37 0.15
CA GLY A 104 10.61 5.43 1.16
C GLY A 104 9.60 6.53 0.82
N VAL A 105 8.90 6.44 -0.31
CA VAL A 105 7.88 7.40 -0.72
C VAL A 105 6.54 7.03 -0.10
N ILE A 106 5.95 7.98 0.64
CA ILE A 106 4.63 7.83 1.27
C ILE A 106 3.74 8.99 0.80
N ASP A 107 2.52 8.66 0.37
CA ASP A 107 1.56 9.64 -0.14
C ASP A 107 1.31 10.76 0.90
N GLY A 108 1.35 12.01 0.45
CA GLY A 108 1.16 13.20 1.29
C GLY A 108 2.30 13.53 2.25
N LEU A 109 3.43 12.81 2.22
CA LEU A 109 4.58 13.03 3.11
C LEU A 109 5.88 13.39 2.39
N GLN A 110 5.83 13.69 1.09
CA GLN A 110 6.92 14.24 0.27
C GLN A 110 7.02 15.76 0.31
#